data_AF-A0A535TTN9-F1
#
_entry.id   AF-A0A535TTN9-F1
#
_cell.length_a   1.000
_cell.length_b   1.000
_cell.length_c   1.000
_cell.angle_alpha   90.00
_cell.angle_beta   90.00
_cell.angle_gamma   90.00
#
_symmetry.space_group_name_H-M   'P 1'
#
loop_
_entity.id
_entity.type
_entity.pdbx_description
1 polymer ?
#
loop_
_entity_poly.entity_id
_entity_poly.type
_entity_poly.pdbx_seq_one_letter_code
_entity_poly.pdbx_strand_id
1 'polypeptide(L)'
;MLARALGLPAVVGIPGLLDAVADGQPLLLDGDEGTVLVDPPPDAIPHLGTRATLVVDAEPAITRDGRRVEVGSNAANLEDAQRAAAAGADGIGLLRSEFLFLGSDQLPTEDEQVAMLEAVTDAMGARPVILRTLDVGADKPLPALPQPPEANPALGVRGLRLQLLRRPDLLADQVRAALRVAAKHPLRLMFPMVSTLEEVRQAKAILAAAAKDVNAAGANG
;
A
#
# COMPACT_ATOMS: atom_id res chain seq x y z
N MET A 1 10.15 4.79 -1.08
CA MET A 1 9.01 3.99 -0.54
C MET A 1 9.18 2.49 -0.76
N LEU A 2 9.54 2.03 -1.97
CA LEU A 2 9.74 0.61 -2.23
C LEU A 2 10.85 -0.02 -1.36
N ALA A 3 12.03 0.63 -1.27
CA ALA A 3 13.13 0.15 -0.43
C ALA A 3 12.71 -0.11 1.03
N ARG A 4 11.93 0.80 1.62
CA ARG A 4 11.37 0.65 2.98
C ARG A 4 10.46 -0.58 3.11
N ALA A 5 9.60 -0.84 2.12
CA ALA A 5 8.74 -2.02 2.12
C ALA A 5 9.53 -3.34 2.00
N LEU A 6 10.68 -3.30 1.32
CA LEU A 6 11.61 -4.43 1.19
C LEU A 6 12.58 -4.58 2.37
N GLY A 7 12.51 -3.70 3.38
CA GLY A 7 13.45 -3.68 4.50
C GLY A 7 14.90 -3.34 4.11
N LEU A 8 15.09 -2.72 2.94
CA LEU A 8 16.40 -2.32 2.43
C LEU A 8 16.73 -0.88 2.87
N PRO A 9 17.93 -0.62 3.41
CA PRO A 9 18.39 0.75 3.64
C PRO A 9 18.50 1.48 2.30
N ALA A 10 18.10 2.75 2.27
CA ALA A 10 18.20 3.58 1.08
C ALA A 10 18.36 5.05 1.46
N VAL A 11 19.31 5.72 0.82
CA VAL A 11 19.47 7.18 0.84
C VAL A 11 19.30 7.67 -0.59
N VAL A 12 18.54 8.76 -0.77
CA VAL A 12 18.20 9.28 -2.10
C VAL A 12 18.53 10.76 -2.20
N GLY A 13 18.87 11.23 -3.40
CA GLY A 13 19.11 12.65 -3.67
C GLY A 13 20.48 13.16 -3.22
N ILE A 14 21.51 12.30 -3.22
CA ILE A 14 22.90 12.69 -2.90
C ILE A 14 23.52 13.38 -4.13
N PRO A 15 23.82 14.69 -4.07
CA PRO A 15 24.43 15.39 -5.21
C PRO A 15 25.86 14.91 -5.46
N GLY A 16 26.24 14.75 -6.73
CA GLY A 16 27.62 14.40 -7.13
C GLY A 16 28.06 12.95 -6.83
N LEU A 17 27.16 12.11 -6.28
CA LEU A 17 27.52 10.73 -5.92
C LEU A 17 27.99 9.90 -7.12
N LEU A 18 27.32 10.05 -8.27
CA LEU A 18 27.67 9.31 -9.49
C LEU A 18 29.02 9.74 -10.07
N ASP A 19 29.46 10.97 -9.79
CA ASP A 19 30.78 11.47 -10.20
C ASP A 19 31.88 11.05 -9.21
N ALA A 20 31.51 10.80 -7.96
CA ALA A 20 32.42 10.49 -6.86
C ALA A 20 32.69 8.98 -6.67
N VAL A 21 31.91 8.11 -7.33
CA VAL A 21 31.97 6.65 -7.13
C VAL A 21 32.24 5.93 -8.44
N ALA A 22 33.17 4.99 -8.41
CA ALA A 22 33.48 4.07 -9.51
C ALA A 22 32.85 2.69 -9.27
N ASP A 23 32.59 1.97 -10.36
CA ASP A 23 32.09 0.60 -10.30
C ASP A 23 33.03 -0.29 -9.47
N GLY A 24 32.46 -1.12 -8.59
CA GLY A 24 33.20 -1.97 -7.67
C GLY A 24 33.78 -1.28 -6.42
N GLN A 25 33.61 0.04 -6.23
CA GLN A 25 34.04 0.69 -4.99
C GLN A 25 33.14 0.33 -3.80
N PRO A 26 33.72 0.03 -2.63
CA PRO A 26 32.94 -0.24 -1.42
C PRO A 26 32.28 1.03 -0.91
N LEU A 27 31.01 0.90 -0.51
CA LEU A 27 30.21 1.96 0.08
C LEU A 27 29.61 1.49 1.40
N LEU A 28 29.61 2.36 2.40
CA LEU A 28 28.80 2.19 3.61
C LEU A 28 27.60 3.11 3.54
N LEU A 29 26.41 2.56 3.72
CA LEU A 29 25.13 3.28 3.66
C LEU A 29 24.51 3.33 5.05
N ASP A 30 24.35 4.54 5.59
CA ASP A 30 23.60 4.76 6.83
C ASP A 30 22.20 5.32 6.50
N GLY A 31 21.19 4.46 6.66
CA GLY A 31 19.79 4.84 6.41
C GLY A 31 19.16 5.65 7.53
N ASP A 32 19.73 5.65 8.74
CA ASP A 32 19.23 6.36 9.91
C ASP A 32 19.74 7.81 9.92
N GLU A 33 21.03 8.01 9.65
CA GLU A 33 21.65 9.34 9.51
C GLU A 33 21.50 9.92 8.09
N GLY A 34 21.17 9.07 7.10
CA GLY A 34 21.02 9.49 5.71
C GLY A 34 22.36 9.77 5.02
N THR A 35 23.42 9.07 5.39
CA THR A 35 24.79 9.30 4.89
C THR A 35 25.30 8.15 4.03
N VAL A 36 26.26 8.44 3.14
CA VAL A 36 27.02 7.45 2.38
C VAL A 36 28.49 7.75 2.54
N LEU A 37 29.26 6.74 2.93
CA LEU A 37 30.72 6.82 3.00
C LEU A 37 31.33 6.02 1.85
N VAL A 38 32.14 6.69 1.04
CA VAL A 38 32.88 6.08 -0.07
C VAL A 38 34.24 5.62 0.44
N ASP A 39 34.64 4.40 0.07
CA ASP A 39 35.88 3.77 0.54
C ASP A 39 35.98 3.77 2.08
N PRO A 40 34.97 3.19 2.78
CA PRO A 40 34.92 3.22 4.23
C PRO A 40 36.14 2.49 4.80
N PRO A 41 36.85 3.07 5.79
CA PRO A 41 37.95 2.36 6.43
C PRO A 41 37.43 1.10 7.15
N PRO A 42 38.29 0.09 7.39
CA PRO A 42 37.85 -1.20 7.93
C PRO A 42 37.13 -1.14 9.29
N ASP A 43 37.33 -0.07 10.05
CA ASP A 43 36.71 0.24 11.33
C ASP A 43 35.47 1.14 11.23
N ALA A 44 35.13 1.64 10.02
CA ALA A 44 33.97 2.50 9.80
C ALA A 44 32.64 1.78 9.88
N ILE A 45 32.62 0.44 9.75
CA ILE A 45 31.43 -0.33 10.07
C ILE A 45 31.29 -0.21 11.58
N PRO A 46 30.33 0.58 12.10
CA PRO A 46 30.08 0.58 13.54
C PRO A 46 29.86 -0.88 13.92
N HIS A 47 30.22 -1.30 15.13
CA HIS A 47 29.59 -2.49 15.69
C HIS A 47 28.10 -2.25 15.51
N LEU A 48 27.49 -2.89 14.50
CA LEU A 48 26.08 -2.78 14.20
C LEU A 48 25.44 -3.34 15.44
N GLY A 49 25.18 -2.43 16.39
CA GLY A 49 24.66 -2.77 17.68
C GLY A 49 23.46 -3.63 17.38
N THR A 50 23.41 -4.81 17.99
CA THR A 50 22.29 -5.75 17.88
C THR A 50 21.04 -4.93 17.71
N ARG A 51 20.49 -4.96 16.49
CA ARG A 51 19.39 -4.11 16.03
C ARG A 51 18.48 -3.91 17.22
N ALA A 52 18.48 -2.70 17.81
CA ALA A 52 17.89 -2.50 19.13
C ALA A 52 16.56 -3.21 19.13
N THR A 53 16.41 -4.22 20.00
CA THR A 53 15.23 -5.06 20.01
C THR A 53 14.09 -4.09 20.20
N LEU A 54 13.34 -3.81 19.13
CA LEU A 54 12.23 -2.89 19.20
C LEU A 54 11.30 -3.50 20.22
N VAL A 55 11.26 -2.90 21.40
CA VAL A 55 10.30 -3.29 22.41
C VAL A 55 8.96 -2.94 21.78
N VAL A 56 8.24 -3.97 21.35
CA VAL A 56 6.89 -3.81 20.87
C VAL A 56 6.08 -3.39 22.08
N ASP A 57 5.83 -2.10 22.19
CA ASP A 57 4.89 -1.55 23.13
C ASP A 57 3.52 -1.54 22.44
N ALA A 58 2.68 -2.51 22.81
CA ALA A 58 1.32 -2.63 22.30
C ALA A 58 0.31 -1.83 23.17
N GLU A 59 0.79 -1.00 24.10
CA GLU A 59 -0.08 -0.13 24.87
C GLU A 59 -0.80 0.88 23.96
N PRO A 60 -2.06 1.24 24.29
CA PRO A 60 -2.78 2.25 23.54
C PRO A 60 -2.02 3.57 23.49
N ALA A 61 -1.93 4.17 22.30
CA ALA A 61 -1.33 5.49 22.14
C ALA A 61 -2.24 6.57 22.76
N ILE A 62 -1.87 7.03 23.95
CA ILE A 62 -2.58 8.05 24.73
C ILE A 62 -1.63 9.23 24.97
N THR A 63 -2.07 10.44 24.62
CA THR A 63 -1.32 11.67 24.90
C THR A 63 -1.27 11.97 26.40
N ARG A 64 -0.38 12.86 26.84
CA ARG A 64 -0.22 13.22 28.26
C ARG A 64 -1.49 13.82 28.90
N ASP A 65 -2.39 14.37 28.09
CA ASP A 65 -3.68 14.92 28.49
C ASP A 65 -4.86 13.93 28.28
N GLY A 66 -4.57 12.67 27.96
CA GLY A 66 -5.56 11.58 27.95
C GLY A 66 -6.27 11.34 26.61
N ARG A 67 -5.85 11.96 25.51
CA ARG A 67 -6.44 11.73 24.18
C ARG A 67 -5.85 10.47 23.55
N ARG A 68 -6.71 9.47 23.31
CA ARG A 68 -6.34 8.30 22.49
C ARG A 68 -6.18 8.69 21.02
N VAL A 69 -5.14 8.18 20.37
CA VAL A 69 -4.88 8.29 18.92
C VAL A 69 -4.78 6.87 18.35
N GLU A 70 -5.36 6.62 17.17
CA GLU A 70 -5.18 5.34 16.48
C GLU A 70 -3.83 5.30 15.78
N VAL A 71 -3.02 4.27 16.04
CA VAL A 71 -1.74 4.03 15.39
C VAL A 71 -1.88 2.85 14.44
N GLY A 72 -2.23 3.15 13.18
CA GLY A 72 -2.32 2.16 12.11
C GLY A 72 -1.01 1.98 11.34
N SER A 73 -0.85 0.82 10.69
CA SER A 73 0.25 0.57 9.76
C SER A 73 -0.18 0.72 8.30
N ASN A 74 0.80 1.00 7.43
CA ASN A 74 0.63 0.88 5.98
C ASN A 74 1.09 -0.51 5.56
N ALA A 75 0.29 -1.19 4.72
CA ALA A 75 0.59 -2.51 4.20
C ALA A 75 0.38 -2.57 2.68
N ALA A 76 1.08 -3.47 2.01
CA ALA A 76 0.86 -3.81 0.60
C ALA A 76 0.57 -5.30 0.39
N ASN A 77 0.83 -6.15 1.38
CA ASN A 77 0.62 -7.60 1.30
C ASN A 77 0.34 -8.21 2.69
N LEU A 78 0.16 -9.53 2.72
CA LEU A 78 -0.10 -10.30 3.95
C LEU A 78 1.04 -10.20 4.97
N GLU A 79 2.29 -10.23 4.51
CA GLU A 79 3.46 -10.19 5.39
C GLU A 79 3.54 -8.85 6.14
N ASP A 80 3.25 -7.74 5.46
CA ASP A 80 3.12 -6.42 6.10
C ASP A 80 2.04 -6.42 7.19
N ALA A 81 0.89 -7.03 6.93
CA ALA A 81 -0.22 -7.09 7.88
C ALA A 81 0.13 -7.93 9.11
N GLN A 82 0.79 -9.08 8.93
CA GLN A 82 1.29 -9.91 10.02
C GLN A 82 2.31 -9.18 10.88
N ARG A 83 3.26 -8.46 10.25
CA ARG A 83 4.21 -7.60 10.97
C ARG A 83 3.52 -6.50 11.75
N ALA A 84 2.51 -5.85 11.17
CA ALA A 84 1.74 -4.81 11.85
C ALA A 84 0.97 -5.36 13.06
N ALA A 85 0.34 -6.52 12.92
CA ALA A 85 -0.37 -7.19 14.00
C ALA A 85 0.56 -7.59 15.15
N ALA A 86 1.74 -8.13 14.82
CA ALA A 86 2.78 -8.49 15.79
C ALA A 86 3.38 -7.28 16.49
N ALA A 87 3.42 -6.12 15.82
CA ALA A 87 3.88 -4.85 16.36
C ALA A 87 2.80 -4.09 17.17
N GLY A 88 1.61 -4.66 17.37
CA GLY A 88 0.56 -4.03 18.19
C GLY A 88 -0.21 -2.91 17.51
N ALA A 89 -0.18 -2.79 16.17
CA ALA A 89 -0.92 -1.75 15.46
C ALA A 89 -2.44 -1.82 15.74
N ASP A 90 -3.09 -0.66 15.89
CA ASP A 90 -4.55 -0.57 16.08
C ASP A 90 -5.33 -1.06 14.84
N GLY A 91 -4.68 -1.12 13.67
CA GLY A 91 -5.27 -1.53 12.40
C GLY A 91 -4.33 -1.29 11.21
N ILE A 92 -4.82 -1.59 10.02
CA ILE A 92 -4.16 -1.15 8.77
C ILE A 92 -4.84 0.14 8.32
N GLY A 93 -4.13 1.26 8.47
CA GLY A 93 -4.60 2.58 8.07
C GLY A 93 -4.59 2.78 6.55
N LEU A 94 -3.78 1.98 5.83
CA LEU A 94 -3.72 1.98 4.37
C LEU A 94 -3.22 0.63 3.86
N LEU A 95 -4.10 -0.15 3.24
CA LEU A 95 -3.75 -1.30 2.42
C LEU A 95 -3.69 -0.87 0.95
N ARG A 96 -2.50 -0.96 0.38
CA ARG A 96 -2.19 -0.64 -1.02
C ARG A 96 -2.49 -1.84 -1.90
N SER A 97 -3.48 -1.73 -2.79
CA SER A 97 -3.87 -2.84 -3.66
C SER A 97 -2.90 -3.07 -4.83
N GLU A 98 -1.98 -2.15 -5.13
CA GLU A 98 -1.15 -2.21 -6.34
C GLU A 98 -0.33 -3.49 -6.44
N PHE A 99 0.08 -4.09 -5.31
CA PHE A 99 0.89 -5.31 -5.33
C PHE A 99 0.17 -6.50 -5.99
N LEU A 100 -1.16 -6.56 -5.95
CA LEU A 100 -1.94 -7.58 -6.67
C LEU A 100 -1.91 -7.41 -8.20
N PHE A 101 -1.61 -6.21 -8.68
CA PHE A 101 -1.61 -5.89 -10.10
C PHE A 101 -0.18 -5.89 -10.67
N LEU A 102 0.82 -5.57 -9.83
CA LEU A 102 2.22 -5.49 -10.24
C LEU A 102 2.83 -6.89 -10.39
N GLY A 103 3.50 -7.13 -11.52
CA GLY A 103 4.26 -8.37 -11.77
C GLY A 103 3.46 -9.52 -12.39
N SER A 104 2.19 -9.29 -12.74
CA SER A 104 1.37 -10.23 -13.51
C SER A 104 1.07 -9.70 -14.91
N ASP A 105 1.04 -10.60 -15.89
CA ASP A 105 0.60 -10.31 -17.27
C ASP A 105 -0.93 -10.24 -17.38
N GLN A 106 -1.64 -10.63 -16.33
CA GLN A 106 -3.10 -10.62 -16.26
C GLN A 106 -3.60 -9.82 -15.05
N LEU A 107 -4.76 -9.18 -15.23
CA LEU A 107 -5.44 -8.49 -14.16
C LEU A 107 -6.00 -9.50 -13.14
N PRO A 108 -5.91 -9.22 -11.83
CA PRO A 108 -6.42 -10.13 -10.82
C PRO A 108 -7.95 -10.21 -10.90
N THR A 109 -8.47 -11.43 -10.84
CA THR A 109 -9.89 -11.71 -10.75
C THR A 109 -10.49 -11.22 -9.43
N GLU A 110 -11.82 -11.10 -9.36
CA GLU A 110 -12.51 -10.74 -8.11
C GLU A 110 -12.20 -11.73 -6.99
N ASP A 111 -12.17 -13.04 -7.28
CA ASP A 111 -11.91 -14.07 -6.27
C ASP A 111 -10.46 -14.03 -5.74
N GLU A 112 -9.47 -13.73 -6.58
CA GLU A 112 -8.08 -13.52 -6.13
C GLU A 112 -7.97 -12.29 -5.22
N GLN A 113 -8.70 -11.21 -5.54
CA GLN A 113 -8.77 -10.03 -4.69
C GLN A 113 -9.45 -10.34 -3.36
N VAL A 114 -10.55 -11.11 -3.35
CA VAL A 114 -11.22 -11.57 -2.13
C VAL A 114 -10.26 -12.40 -1.28
N ALA A 115 -9.57 -13.38 -1.87
CA ALA A 115 -8.65 -14.25 -1.13
C ALA A 115 -7.51 -13.46 -0.46
N MET A 116 -6.94 -12.46 -1.15
CA MET A 116 -5.92 -11.59 -0.55
C MET A 116 -6.50 -10.76 0.59
N LEU A 117 -7.67 -10.15 0.38
CA LEU A 117 -8.31 -9.31 1.37
C LEU A 117 -8.70 -10.10 2.61
N GLU A 118 -9.29 -11.29 2.46
CA GLU A 118 -9.63 -12.20 3.57
C GLU A 118 -8.36 -12.55 4.36
N ALA A 119 -7.29 -12.95 3.69
CA ALA A 119 -6.02 -13.28 4.35
C ALA A 119 -5.45 -12.10 5.17
N VAL A 120 -5.48 -10.88 4.60
CA VAL A 120 -5.01 -9.67 5.30
C VAL A 120 -5.93 -9.32 6.48
N THR A 121 -7.24 -9.39 6.32
CA THR A 121 -8.18 -9.09 7.40
C THR A 121 -8.13 -10.15 8.51
N ASP A 122 -7.92 -11.42 8.18
CA ASP A 122 -7.74 -12.50 9.15
C ASP A 122 -6.49 -12.30 9.99
N ALA A 123 -5.37 -11.90 9.37
CA ALA A 123 -4.14 -11.58 10.07
C ALA A 123 -4.31 -10.42 11.07
N MET A 124 -5.25 -9.50 10.82
CA MET A 124 -5.57 -8.36 11.69
C MET A 124 -6.67 -8.66 12.72
N GLY A 125 -7.44 -9.74 12.54
CA GLY A 125 -8.54 -10.12 13.41
C GLY A 125 -9.63 -9.04 13.50
N ALA A 126 -9.94 -8.58 14.71
CA ALA A 126 -10.96 -7.55 14.94
C ALA A 126 -10.49 -6.12 14.59
N ARG A 127 -9.22 -5.92 14.24
CA ARG A 127 -8.65 -4.60 13.94
C ARG A 127 -9.02 -4.18 12.51
N PRO A 128 -9.42 -2.93 12.27
CA PRO A 128 -9.89 -2.50 10.96
C PRO A 128 -8.78 -2.47 9.91
N VAL A 129 -9.15 -2.76 8.66
CA VAL A 129 -8.29 -2.62 7.48
C VAL A 129 -8.90 -1.59 6.54
N ILE A 130 -8.12 -0.62 6.06
CA ILE A 130 -8.56 0.38 5.09
C ILE A 130 -7.95 0.05 3.73
N LEU A 131 -8.73 -0.59 2.86
CA LEU A 131 -8.36 -0.85 1.47
C LEU A 131 -8.42 0.44 0.66
N ARG A 132 -7.31 0.79 0.00
CA ARG A 132 -7.31 1.79 -1.07
C ARG A 132 -7.47 1.08 -2.41
N THR A 133 -8.43 1.52 -3.23
CA THR A 133 -8.52 1.02 -4.61
C THR A 133 -7.28 1.40 -5.42
N LEU A 134 -7.10 0.75 -6.56
CA LEU A 134 -5.91 0.82 -7.39
C LEU A 134 -5.48 2.26 -7.70
N ASP A 135 -4.27 2.65 -7.27
CA ASP A 135 -3.63 3.93 -7.58
C ASP A 135 -2.45 3.73 -8.55
N VAL A 136 -2.82 3.52 -9.80
CA VAL A 136 -1.88 3.41 -10.94
C VAL A 136 -2.13 4.51 -11.97
N GLY A 137 -1.06 4.97 -12.62
CA GLY A 137 -1.06 5.88 -13.77
C GLY A 137 0.02 5.45 -14.78
N ALA A 138 0.30 6.29 -15.77
CA ALA A 138 1.29 5.99 -16.82
C ALA A 138 2.74 5.86 -16.30
N ASP A 139 3.03 6.29 -15.07
CA ASP A 139 4.33 6.16 -14.38
C ASP A 139 4.62 4.76 -13.83
N LYS A 140 3.61 3.90 -13.69
CA LYS A 140 3.75 2.52 -13.21
C LYS A 140 3.26 1.57 -14.31
N PRO A 141 4.14 1.16 -15.24
CA PRO A 141 3.72 0.32 -16.36
C PRO A 141 3.20 -1.02 -15.83
N LEU A 142 1.91 -1.26 -16.06
CA LEU A 142 1.24 -2.54 -15.84
C LEU A 142 1.04 -3.19 -17.22
N PRO A 143 1.74 -4.29 -17.55
CA PRO A 143 1.56 -4.97 -18.83
C PRO A 143 0.10 -5.33 -19.12
N ALA A 144 -0.62 -5.79 -18.08
CA ALA A 144 -2.04 -6.14 -18.16
C ALA A 144 -2.99 -4.93 -18.31
N LEU A 145 -2.48 -3.71 -18.18
CA LEU A 145 -3.25 -2.47 -18.29
C LEU A 145 -2.43 -1.38 -19.01
N PRO A 146 -2.25 -1.51 -20.34
CA PRO A 146 -1.48 -0.55 -21.10
C PRO A 146 -2.13 0.84 -21.06
N GLN A 147 -1.33 1.85 -20.74
CA GLN A 147 -1.75 3.25 -20.74
C GLN A 147 -1.02 4.01 -21.84
N PRO A 148 -1.69 4.96 -22.53
CA PRO A 148 -0.98 5.88 -23.42
C PRO A 148 0.06 6.69 -22.63
N PRO A 149 1.21 7.01 -23.23
CA PRO A 149 2.18 7.88 -22.59
C PRO A 149 1.58 9.27 -22.38
N GLU A 150 1.91 9.88 -21.24
CA GLU A 150 1.45 11.21 -20.87
C GLU A 150 2.65 12.10 -20.58
N ALA A 151 2.59 13.38 -20.97
CA ALA A 151 3.69 14.33 -20.75
C ALA A 151 4.00 14.50 -19.25
N ASN A 152 2.98 14.40 -18.39
CA ASN A 152 3.14 14.38 -16.94
C ASN A 152 2.20 13.34 -16.31
N PRO A 153 2.67 12.11 -16.08
CA PRO A 153 1.87 11.04 -15.48
C PRO A 153 1.35 11.36 -14.07
N ALA A 154 2.05 12.20 -13.30
CA ALA A 154 1.64 12.56 -11.95
C ALA A 154 0.37 13.44 -11.94
N LEU A 155 0.18 14.25 -12.98
CA LEU A 155 -1.01 15.10 -13.17
C LEU A 155 -2.05 14.48 -14.10
N GLY A 156 -1.77 13.30 -14.65
CA GLY A 156 -2.53 12.69 -15.73
C GLY A 156 -3.69 11.80 -15.29
N VAL A 157 -3.98 10.75 -16.07
CA VAL A 157 -5.09 9.84 -15.82
C VAL A 157 -4.62 8.66 -14.95
N ARG A 158 -4.83 8.81 -13.64
CA ARG A 158 -4.41 7.85 -12.61
C ARG A 158 -5.44 7.63 -11.52
N GLY A 159 -5.25 6.57 -10.74
CA GLY A 159 -6.06 6.28 -9.55
C GLY A 159 -7.56 6.17 -9.85
N LEU A 160 -8.39 6.89 -9.10
CA LEU A 160 -9.83 6.87 -9.32
C LEU A 160 -10.21 7.40 -10.71
N ARG A 161 -9.50 8.40 -11.24
CA ARG A 161 -9.79 8.98 -12.56
C ARG A 161 -9.61 7.96 -13.68
N LEU A 162 -8.54 7.16 -13.60
CA LEU A 162 -8.30 6.08 -14.56
C LEU A 162 -9.46 5.06 -14.52
N GLN A 163 -9.83 4.67 -13.32
CA GLN A 163 -10.91 3.72 -13.07
C GLN A 163 -12.27 4.25 -13.54
N LEU A 164 -12.61 5.52 -13.31
CA LEU A 164 -13.88 6.08 -13.75
C LEU A 164 -13.95 6.32 -15.27
N LEU A 165 -12.85 6.76 -15.89
CA LEU A 165 -12.85 7.17 -17.30
C LEU A 165 -12.52 6.05 -18.28
N ARG A 166 -11.63 5.13 -17.90
CA ARG A 166 -11.08 4.13 -18.83
C ARG A 166 -11.39 2.70 -18.43
N ARG A 167 -11.49 2.38 -17.13
CA ARG A 167 -11.66 1.01 -16.61
C ARG A 167 -12.65 0.91 -15.44
N PRO A 168 -13.94 1.24 -15.65
CA PRO A 168 -14.96 1.15 -14.60
C PRO A 168 -15.21 -0.29 -14.15
N ASP A 169 -14.92 -1.26 -15.00
CA ASP A 169 -14.91 -2.70 -14.70
C ASP A 169 -13.93 -3.04 -13.56
N LEU A 170 -12.69 -2.52 -13.62
CA LEU A 170 -11.68 -2.76 -12.59
C LEU A 170 -12.08 -2.18 -11.22
N LEU A 171 -12.77 -1.05 -11.22
CA LEU A 171 -13.29 -0.47 -9.99
C LEU A 171 -14.43 -1.30 -9.43
N ALA A 172 -15.33 -1.78 -10.30
CA ALA A 172 -16.45 -2.61 -9.90
C ALA A 172 -15.97 -3.94 -9.28
N ASP A 173 -14.97 -4.60 -9.87
CA ASP A 173 -14.36 -5.82 -9.32
C ASP A 173 -13.77 -5.60 -7.92
N GLN A 174 -12.96 -4.56 -7.75
CA GLN A 174 -12.38 -4.22 -6.44
C GLN A 174 -13.43 -3.88 -5.39
N VAL A 175 -14.49 -3.18 -5.80
CA VAL A 175 -15.58 -2.82 -4.90
C VAL A 175 -16.40 -4.05 -4.50
N ARG A 176 -16.72 -4.96 -5.43
CA ARG A 176 -17.40 -6.23 -5.12
C ARG A 176 -16.55 -7.10 -4.19
N ALA A 177 -15.26 -7.26 -4.48
CA ALA A 177 -14.34 -7.98 -3.62
C ALA A 177 -14.32 -7.39 -2.20
N ALA A 178 -14.20 -6.06 -2.08
CA ALA A 178 -14.24 -5.38 -0.79
C ALA A 178 -15.57 -5.59 -0.06
N LEU A 179 -16.71 -5.52 -0.74
CA LEU A 179 -18.02 -5.74 -0.14
C LEU A 179 -18.20 -7.18 0.38
N ARG A 180 -17.73 -8.18 -0.39
CA ARG A 180 -17.76 -9.60 0.00
C ARG A 180 -16.97 -9.83 1.30
N VAL A 181 -15.80 -9.21 1.44
CA VAL A 181 -14.97 -9.33 2.65
C VAL A 181 -15.51 -8.49 3.81
N ALA A 182 -16.01 -7.28 3.54
CA ALA A 182 -16.60 -6.40 4.55
C ALA A 182 -17.84 -6.99 5.24
N ALA A 183 -18.51 -7.98 4.63
CA ALA A 183 -19.61 -8.70 5.25
C ALA A 183 -19.17 -9.55 6.47
N LYS A 184 -17.89 -9.93 6.54
CA LYS A 184 -17.33 -10.80 7.60
C LYS A 184 -16.26 -10.10 8.45
N HIS A 185 -15.59 -9.08 7.90
CA HIS A 185 -14.43 -8.43 8.50
C HIS A 185 -14.58 -6.91 8.58
N PRO A 186 -13.89 -6.23 9.52
CA PRO A 186 -13.90 -4.77 9.65
C PRO A 186 -13.09 -4.08 8.53
N LEU A 187 -13.58 -4.17 7.29
CA LEU A 187 -12.95 -3.58 6.12
C LEU A 187 -13.59 -2.24 5.76
N ARG A 188 -12.76 -1.22 5.49
CA ARG A 188 -13.16 0.09 4.98
C ARG A 188 -12.56 0.31 3.60
N LEU A 189 -13.26 1.03 2.74
CA LEU A 189 -12.83 1.33 1.37
C LEU A 189 -12.47 2.82 1.22
N MET A 190 -11.35 3.10 0.56
CA MET A 190 -10.86 4.44 0.25
C MET A 190 -10.55 4.57 -1.24
N PHE A 191 -10.91 5.69 -1.85
CA PHE A 191 -10.59 5.98 -3.25
C PHE A 191 -9.40 6.96 -3.36
N PRO A 192 -8.37 6.66 -4.17
CA PRO A 192 -7.22 7.53 -4.36
C PRO A 192 -7.51 8.69 -5.31
N MET A 193 -6.77 9.79 -5.16
CA MET A 193 -6.73 10.89 -6.15
C MET A 193 -8.10 11.55 -6.43
N VAL A 194 -9.00 11.57 -5.45
CA VAL A 194 -10.27 12.29 -5.56
C VAL A 194 -9.98 13.80 -5.63
N SER A 195 -10.46 14.43 -6.70
CA SER A 195 -10.25 15.85 -6.98
C SER A 195 -11.55 16.66 -7.03
N THR A 196 -12.68 16.00 -7.27
CA THR A 196 -14.00 16.65 -7.37
C THR A 196 -15.08 15.88 -6.61
N LEU A 197 -16.16 16.58 -6.24
CA LEU A 197 -17.34 15.96 -5.65
C LEU A 197 -18.02 14.98 -6.61
N GLU A 198 -17.93 15.22 -7.92
CA GLU A 198 -18.57 14.37 -8.92
C GLU A 198 -17.91 12.98 -8.99
N GLU A 199 -16.58 12.92 -8.89
CA GLU A 199 -15.85 11.65 -8.79
C GLU A 199 -16.31 10.83 -7.57
N VAL A 200 -16.58 11.49 -6.42
CA VAL A 200 -17.12 10.82 -5.23
C VAL A 200 -18.52 10.27 -5.49
N ARG A 201 -19.39 11.03 -6.16
CA ARG A 201 -20.75 10.60 -6.49
C ARG A 201 -20.74 9.40 -7.43
N GLN A 202 -19.90 9.43 -8.46
CA GLN A 202 -19.72 8.33 -9.40
C GLN A 202 -19.19 7.06 -8.71
N ALA A 203 -18.15 7.19 -7.86
CA ALA A 203 -17.63 6.06 -7.08
C ALA A 203 -18.70 5.47 -6.14
N LYS A 204 -19.50 6.31 -5.48
CA LYS A 204 -20.62 5.86 -4.63
C LYS A 204 -21.74 5.19 -5.45
N ALA A 205 -21.99 5.62 -6.67
CA ALA A 205 -22.97 4.97 -7.55
C ALA A 205 -22.51 3.56 -7.93
N ILE A 206 -21.23 3.38 -8.24
CA ILE A 206 -20.62 2.07 -8.51
C ILE A 206 -20.70 1.18 -7.25
N LEU A 207 -20.39 1.73 -6.07
CA LEU A 207 -20.55 1.04 -4.79
C LEU A 207 -21.98 0.57 -4.55
N ALA A 208 -22.98 1.43 -4.80
CA ALA A 208 -24.38 1.09 -4.63
C ALA A 208 -24.85 0.01 -5.62
N ALA A 209 -24.35 0.03 -6.86
CA ALA A 209 -24.64 -1.01 -7.85
C ALA A 209 -24.03 -2.35 -7.42
N ALA A 210 -22.73 -2.38 -7.10
CA ALA A 210 -22.03 -3.57 -6.64
C ALA A 210 -22.66 -4.19 -5.38
N ALA A 211 -23.13 -3.37 -4.44
CA ALA A 211 -23.83 -3.86 -3.25
C ALA A 211 -25.14 -4.60 -3.59
N LYS A 212 -25.88 -4.16 -4.62
CA LYS A 212 -27.07 -4.87 -5.09
C LYS A 212 -26.70 -6.22 -5.71
N ASP A 213 -25.66 -6.24 -6.53
CA ASP A 213 -25.19 -7.46 -7.20
C ASP A 213 -24.75 -8.53 -6.20
N VAL A 214 -23.94 -8.14 -5.20
CA VAL A 214 -23.45 -9.04 -4.14
C VAL A 214 -24.62 -9.57 -3.28
N ASN A 215 -25.58 -8.72 -2.93
CA ASN A 215 -26.76 -9.14 -2.16
C ASN A 215 -27.68 -10.08 -2.96
N ALA A 216 -27.86 -9.84 -4.26
CA ALA A 216 -28.65 -10.71 -5.12
C ALA A 216 -28.00 -12.08 -5.30
N ALA A 217 -26.66 -12.14 -5.42
CA ALA A 217 -25.92 -13.38 -5.48
C ALA A 217 -25.99 -14.17 -4.17
N GLY A 218 -25.93 -13.49 -3.02
CA GLY A 218 -26.06 -14.10 -1.69
C GLY A 218 -27.47 -14.58 -1.32
N ALA A 219 -28.52 -14.05 -1.97
CA ALA A 219 -29.91 -14.47 -1.74
C ALA A 219 -30.30 -15.77 -2.50
N ASN A 220 -29.44 -16.23 -3.41
CA ASN A 220 -29.65 -17.44 -4.23
C ASN A 220 -28.78 -18.63 -3.77
N GLY A 221 -28.13 -18.53 -2.62
CA GLY A 221 -27.24 -19.56 -2.03
C GLY A 221 -27.74 -20.10 -0.71
#